data_AF-A0A401K3H7-F1
#
_entry.id   AF-A0A401K3H7-F1
#
_cell.length_a   1.000
_cell.length_b   1.000
_cell.length_c   1.000
_cell.angle_alpha   90.00
_cell.angle_beta   90.00
_cell.angle_gamma   90.00
#
_symmetry.space_group_name_H-M   'P 1'
#
loop_
_entity.id
_entity.type
_entity.pdbx_description
1 polymer ?
#
loop_
_entity_poly.entity_id
_entity_poly.type
_entity_poly.pdbx_seq_one_letter_code
_entity_poly.pdbx_strand_id
1 'polypeptide(L)'
;MRRLHRDNLLRAGLAYGWQWKGDTGKVTASIDVRTDHGGLTVSYTTNGEDVEQRIGIVTTRCNYGGGRPWFVCPYCHKRRALLYLVRQVACRTCFHMTYPSQCEDAIGRLWRKQTKIEARLHSGKRMQERTRERLIDELCRIEDVKDGVLYEQIARLLRHAEASKFL
;
A
#
# COMPACT_ATOMS: atom_id res chain seq x y z
N MET A 1 7.59 8.32 9.67
CA MET A 1 7.66 8.73 11.09
C MET A 1 8.87 9.59 11.43
N ARG A 2 10.11 9.09 11.30
CA ARG A 2 11.32 9.84 11.72
C ARG A 2 11.48 11.20 11.03
N ARG A 3 11.14 11.28 9.74
CA ARG A 3 11.11 12.54 8.97
C ARG A 3 10.08 13.51 9.54
N LEU A 4 8.81 13.09 9.63
CA LEU A 4 7.73 13.91 10.21
C LEU A 4 8.04 14.43 11.62
N HIS A 5 8.65 13.61 12.47
CA HIS A 5 9.04 14.03 13.82
C HIS A 5 10.15 15.08 13.81
N ARG A 6 11.18 14.90 12.97
CA ARG A 6 12.28 15.85 12.82
C ARG A 6 11.79 17.20 12.27
N ASP A 7 10.85 17.14 11.34
CA ASP A 7 10.29 18.31 10.67
C ASP A 7 9.15 18.96 11.49
N ASN A 8 8.92 18.51 12.73
CA ASN A 8 7.86 18.97 13.64
C ASN A 8 6.42 18.85 13.09
N LEU A 9 6.20 17.96 12.12
CA LEU A 9 4.91 17.71 11.46
C LEU A 9 3.98 16.77 12.25
N LEU A 10 4.28 16.51 13.53
CA LEU A 10 3.45 15.67 14.42
C LEU A 10 2.80 16.46 15.56
N ARG A 11 2.96 17.79 15.57
CA ARG A 11 2.30 18.67 16.54
C ARG A 11 0.81 18.73 16.21
N ALA A 12 -0.04 18.69 17.24
CA ALA A 12 -1.47 18.84 17.05
C ALA A 12 -1.82 20.16 16.34
N GLY A 13 -2.85 20.14 15.49
CA GLY A 13 -3.37 21.32 14.81
C GLY A 13 -2.74 21.61 13.44
N LEU A 14 -1.88 20.73 12.92
CA LEU A 14 -1.32 20.87 11.57
C LEU A 14 -2.18 20.13 10.54
N ALA A 15 -2.30 20.73 9.36
CA ALA A 15 -2.83 20.12 8.15
C ALA A 15 -1.80 20.27 7.02
N TYR A 16 -1.46 19.17 6.36
CA TYR A 16 -0.52 19.14 5.24
C TYR A 16 -0.84 17.97 4.32
N GLY A 17 -0.54 18.08 3.04
CA GLY A 17 -0.85 17.04 2.06
C GLY A 17 0.14 17.00 0.92
N TRP A 18 0.09 15.91 0.16
CA TRP A 18 0.84 15.74 -1.07
C TRP A 18 -0.11 15.34 -2.19
N GLN A 19 0.16 15.85 -3.38
CA GLN A 19 -0.53 15.47 -4.59
C GLN A 19 0.48 14.90 -5.57
N TRP A 20 0.11 13.80 -6.19
CA TRP A 20 0.87 13.21 -7.29
C TRP A 20 0.19 13.60 -8.59
N LYS A 21 0.98 14.10 -9.54
CA LYS A 21 0.53 14.43 -10.89
C LYS A 21 1.09 13.40 -11.86
N GLY A 22 0.26 12.92 -12.78
CA GLY A 22 0.71 12.09 -13.90
C GLY A 22 1.44 12.93 -14.95
N ASP A 23 1.99 12.26 -15.96
CA ASP A 23 2.79 12.89 -17.03
C ASP A 23 2.01 13.95 -17.83
N THR A 24 0.67 13.90 -17.78
CA THR A 24 -0.24 14.88 -18.40
C THR A 24 -0.51 16.11 -17.52
N GLY A 25 0.08 16.19 -16.33
CA GLY A 25 -0.14 17.25 -15.34
C GLY A 25 -1.43 17.11 -14.51
N LYS A 26 -2.29 16.13 -14.84
CA LYS A 26 -3.50 15.82 -14.05
C LYS A 26 -3.12 15.16 -12.72
N VAL A 27 -3.73 15.60 -11.62
CA VAL A 27 -3.58 14.96 -10.31
C VAL A 27 -4.12 13.54 -10.40
N THR A 28 -3.27 12.56 -10.13
CA THR A 28 -3.58 11.13 -10.18
C THR A 28 -3.91 10.56 -8.80
N ALA A 29 -3.42 11.19 -7.73
CA ALA A 29 -3.76 10.87 -6.36
C ALA A 29 -3.46 12.06 -5.43
N SER A 30 -4.16 12.14 -4.31
CA SER A 30 -3.86 13.07 -3.22
C SER A 30 -3.92 12.36 -1.88
N ILE A 31 -3.13 12.86 -0.95
CA ILE A 31 -3.19 12.48 0.45
C ILE A 31 -3.14 13.76 1.29
N ASP A 32 -4.07 13.87 2.22
CA ASP A 32 -4.14 14.95 3.18
C ASP A 32 -3.97 14.36 4.58
N VAL A 33 -3.19 15.05 5.40
CA VAL A 33 -2.86 14.62 6.75
C VAL A 33 -3.24 15.74 7.70
N ARG A 34 -4.11 15.41 8.65
CA ARG A 34 -4.49 16.28 9.77
C ARG A 34 -3.96 15.69 11.06
N THR A 35 -3.35 16.50 11.89
CA THR A 35 -2.77 16.07 13.17
C THR A 35 -3.58 16.61 14.33
N ASP A 36 -3.75 15.82 15.37
CA ASP A 36 -4.50 16.17 16.57
C ASP A 36 -3.79 15.67 17.83
N HIS A 37 -4.46 15.78 18.97
CA HIS A 37 -3.95 15.22 20.21
C HIS A 37 -3.97 13.68 20.16
N GLY A 38 -2.78 13.09 20.08
CA GLY A 38 -2.60 11.64 20.18
C GLY A 38 -2.60 10.89 18.85
N GLY A 39 -2.57 11.58 17.70
CA GLY A 39 -2.44 10.89 16.42
C GLY A 39 -2.47 11.80 15.20
N LEU A 40 -2.65 11.16 14.05
CA LEU A 40 -3.00 11.84 12.80
C LEU A 40 -4.15 11.13 12.07
N THR A 41 -4.90 11.89 11.30
CA THR A 41 -5.95 11.44 10.39
C THR A 41 -5.46 11.65 8.97
N VAL A 42 -5.60 10.63 8.13
CA VAL A 42 -5.18 10.65 6.74
C VAL A 42 -6.42 10.54 5.86
N SER A 43 -6.59 11.45 4.91
CA SER A 43 -7.66 11.44 3.92
C SER A 43 -7.06 11.25 2.53
N TYR A 44 -7.55 10.30 1.75
CA TYR A 44 -7.04 9.99 0.41
C TYR A 44 -8.11 9.29 -0.42
N THR A 45 -7.98 9.37 -1.73
CA THR A 45 -8.90 8.70 -2.67
C THR A 45 -8.32 7.36 -3.12
N THR A 46 -9.11 6.28 -3.03
CA THR A 46 -8.76 4.95 -3.55
C THR A 46 -9.94 4.39 -4.33
N ASN A 47 -9.71 3.89 -5.55
CA ASN A 47 -10.78 3.40 -6.45
C ASN A 47 -11.94 4.40 -6.70
N GLY A 48 -11.66 5.71 -6.59
CA GLY A 48 -12.69 6.75 -6.73
C GLY A 48 -13.50 7.03 -5.46
N GLU A 49 -13.21 6.35 -4.35
CA GLU A 49 -13.83 6.59 -3.05
C GLU A 49 -12.87 7.35 -2.13
N ASP A 50 -13.38 8.39 -1.49
CA ASP A 50 -12.65 9.11 -0.45
C ASP A 50 -12.66 8.33 0.85
N VAL A 51 -11.47 8.02 1.34
CA VAL A 51 -11.25 7.26 2.58
C VAL A 51 -10.58 8.18 3.58
N GLU A 52 -11.16 8.25 4.77
CA GLU A 52 -10.55 8.89 5.93
C GLU A 52 -10.15 7.81 6.96
N GLN A 53 -8.91 7.87 7.43
CA GLN A 53 -8.40 6.89 8.38
C GLN A 53 -7.60 7.52 9.51
N ARG A 54 -8.00 7.18 10.74
CA ARG A 54 -7.35 7.61 11.98
C ARG A 54 -6.18 6.71 12.36
N ILE A 55 -5.05 7.32 12.74
CA ILE A 55 -3.81 6.64 13.12
C ILE A 55 -3.32 7.21 14.45
N GLY A 56 -3.26 6.36 15.48
CA GLY A 56 -2.74 6.76 16.78
C GLY A 56 -1.23 7.01 16.74
N ILE A 57 -0.76 7.94 17.57
CA ILE A 57 0.65 8.19 17.83
C ILE A 57 0.92 8.04 19.32
N VAL A 58 1.90 7.20 19.67
CA VAL A 58 2.35 7.01 21.05
C VAL A 58 3.84 7.26 21.17
N THR A 59 4.25 7.79 22.31
CA THR A 59 5.66 8.15 22.55
C THR A 59 6.26 7.25 23.61
N THR A 60 7.45 6.71 23.34
CA THR A 60 8.27 5.99 24.33
C THR A 60 9.35 6.94 24.85
N ARG A 61 9.50 7.05 26.16
CA ARG A 61 10.59 7.84 26.77
C ARG A 61 11.94 7.23 26.40
N CYS A 62 12.93 8.06 26.11
CA CYS A 62 14.30 7.63 25.82
C CYS A 62 15.21 7.88 27.04
N ASN A 63 16.15 6.96 27.31
CA ASN A 63 17.07 7.02 28.46
C ASN A 63 17.99 8.26 28.47
N TYR A 64 18.22 8.89 27.32
CA TYR A 64 19.08 10.08 27.17
C TYR A 64 18.30 11.38 26.94
N GLY A 65 17.03 11.42 27.36
CA GLY A 65 16.14 12.57 27.15
C GLY A 65 15.34 12.48 25.85
N GLY A 66 14.19 13.17 25.84
CA GLY A 66 13.25 13.16 24.72
C GLY A 66 12.34 11.93 24.65
N GLY A 67 11.53 11.87 23.60
CA GLY A 67 10.58 10.79 23.36
C GLY A 67 10.61 10.33 21.92
N ARG A 68 10.58 9.01 21.71
CA ARG A 68 10.50 8.41 20.37
C ARG A 68 9.03 8.16 20.02
N PRO A 69 8.45 8.88 19.03
CA PRO A 69 7.07 8.67 18.65
C PRO A 69 6.94 7.47 17.70
N TRP A 70 5.82 6.76 17.82
CA TRP A 70 5.46 5.57 17.08
C TRP A 70 4.05 5.70 16.55
N PHE A 71 3.80 5.17 15.35
CA PHE A 71 2.44 4.94 14.91
C PHE A 71 1.85 3.73 15.62
N VAL A 72 0.55 3.77 15.86
CA VAL A 72 -0.25 2.62 16.29
C VAL A 72 -0.95 2.10 15.04
N CYS A 73 -0.69 0.84 14.68
CA CYS A 73 -1.38 0.23 13.56
C CYS A 73 -2.88 0.15 13.87
N PRO A 74 -3.78 0.60 12.98
CA PRO A 74 -5.22 0.59 13.26
C PRO A 74 -5.83 -0.81 13.30
N TYR A 75 -5.16 -1.82 12.73
CA TYR A 75 -5.66 -3.20 12.67
C TYR A 75 -5.10 -4.13 13.74
N CYS A 76 -3.85 -3.93 14.17
CA CYS A 76 -3.24 -4.80 15.19
C CYS A 76 -2.86 -4.06 16.47
N HIS A 77 -3.07 -2.74 16.52
CA HIS A 77 -2.79 -1.86 17.65
C HIS A 77 -1.33 -1.91 18.16
N LYS A 78 -0.41 -2.53 17.40
CA LYS A 78 1.02 -2.58 17.70
C LYS A 78 1.71 -1.30 17.26
N ARG A 79 2.75 -0.92 18.01
CA ARG A 79 3.63 0.23 17.73
C ARG A 79 4.50 -0.06 16.51
N ARG A 80 4.55 0.87 15.55
CA ARG A 80 5.30 0.74 14.29
C ARG A 80 5.97 2.06 13.93
N ALA A 81 7.18 1.97 13.37
CA ALA A 81 7.89 3.15 12.86
C ALA A 81 7.40 3.59 11.47
N LEU A 82 6.72 2.69 10.75
CA LEU A 82 6.23 2.88 9.39
C LEU A 82 4.87 2.20 9.25
N LEU A 83 3.97 2.88 8.54
CA LEU A 83 2.72 2.34 8.02
C LEU A 83 2.73 2.56 6.50
N TYR A 84 2.01 1.72 5.78
CA TYR A 84 1.93 1.72 4.33
C TYR A 84 0.52 2.14 3.93
N LEU A 85 0.41 2.90 2.83
CA LEU A 85 -0.86 3.28 2.22
C LEU A 85 -1.01 2.50 0.90
N VAL A 86 -2.08 1.69 0.79
CA VAL A 86 -2.44 0.96 -0.45
C VAL A 86 -3.90 1.27 -0.80
N ARG A 87 -4.85 0.50 -0.24
CA ARG A 87 -6.27 0.88 -0.15
C ARG A 87 -6.66 1.42 1.22
N GLN A 88 -5.90 1.00 2.24
CA GLN A 88 -5.99 1.39 3.63
C GLN A 88 -4.60 1.74 4.17
N VAL A 89 -4.51 2.30 5.37
CA VAL A 89 -3.24 2.52 6.07
C VAL A 89 -3.00 1.43 7.10
N ALA A 90 -2.00 0.57 6.91
CA ALA A 90 -1.71 -0.51 7.86
C ALA A 90 -0.22 -0.79 8.02
N CYS A 91 0.12 -1.61 9.02
CA CYS A 91 1.48 -2.08 9.19
C CYS A 91 1.82 -3.25 8.25
N ARG A 92 3.12 -3.44 8.00
CA ARG A 92 3.65 -4.52 7.17
C ARG A 92 3.04 -5.90 7.48
N THR A 93 2.95 -6.25 8.77
CA THR A 93 2.41 -7.56 9.20
C THR A 93 0.91 -7.69 8.90
N CYS A 94 0.12 -6.62 9.09
CA CYS A 94 -1.31 -6.65 8.81
C CYS A 94 -1.60 -6.77 7.33
N PHE A 95 -0.77 -6.14 6.49
CA PHE A 95 -0.82 -6.34 5.06
C PHE A 95 -0.27 -7.67 4.57
N HIS A 96 0.18 -8.57 5.47
CA HIS A 96 0.85 -9.80 5.09
C HIS A 96 1.91 -9.55 4.01
N MET A 97 2.60 -8.41 4.13
CA MET A 97 3.84 -8.16 3.43
C MET A 97 4.90 -9.02 4.16
N THR A 98 4.81 -10.33 3.93
CA THR A 98 5.95 -11.25 3.99
C THR A 98 7.13 -10.56 3.30
N TYR A 99 8.37 -10.84 3.71
CA TYR A 99 9.55 -10.17 3.15
C TYR A 99 9.39 -9.93 1.64
N PRO A 100 9.53 -8.67 1.16
CA PRO A 100 9.42 -8.38 -0.26
C PRO A 100 10.23 -9.40 -1.06
N SER A 101 11.44 -9.77 -0.61
CA SER A 101 12.27 -10.81 -1.23
C SER A 101 11.67 -12.23 -1.40
N GLN A 102 10.57 -12.60 -0.74
CA GLN A 102 9.93 -13.92 -0.92
C GLN A 102 8.63 -13.82 -1.73
N CYS A 103 7.83 -12.77 -1.54
CA CYS A 103 6.62 -12.52 -2.33
C CYS A 103 6.88 -11.70 -3.62
N GLU A 104 7.76 -10.71 -3.63
CA GLU A 104 8.32 -10.09 -4.85
C GLU A 104 9.11 -11.10 -5.69
N ASP A 105 9.65 -12.16 -5.08
CA ASP A 105 10.30 -13.18 -5.88
C ASP A 105 9.27 -13.94 -6.71
N ALA A 106 8.18 -14.43 -6.11
CA ALA A 106 7.14 -15.14 -6.87
C ALA A 106 6.31 -14.19 -7.75
N ILE A 107 5.71 -13.14 -7.17
CA ILE A 107 4.89 -12.17 -7.89
C ILE A 107 5.75 -11.35 -8.85
N GLY A 108 6.95 -10.92 -8.46
CA GLY A 108 7.86 -10.19 -9.34
C GLY A 108 8.50 -11.07 -10.42
N ARG A 109 8.61 -12.40 -10.27
CA ARG A 109 8.90 -13.30 -11.40
C ARG A 109 7.73 -13.33 -12.39
N LEU A 110 6.49 -13.37 -11.89
CA LEU A 110 5.29 -13.31 -12.73
C LEU A 110 5.18 -11.96 -13.46
N TRP A 111 5.42 -10.82 -12.81
CA TRP A 111 5.49 -9.52 -13.46
C TRP A 111 6.57 -9.47 -14.55
N ARG A 112 7.79 -9.93 -14.26
CA ARG A 112 8.87 -9.97 -15.27
C ARG A 112 8.52 -10.88 -16.46
N LYS A 113 7.80 -11.97 -16.22
CA LYS A 113 7.32 -12.89 -17.26
C LYS A 113 6.23 -12.22 -18.12
N GLN A 114 5.27 -11.55 -17.49
CA GLN A 114 4.24 -10.74 -18.16
C GLN A 114 4.87 -9.66 -19.04
N THR A 115 5.78 -8.84 -18.51
CA THR A 115 6.46 -7.77 -19.28
C THR A 115 7.20 -8.32 -20.50
N LYS A 116 7.83 -9.51 -20.40
CA LYS A 116 8.48 -10.15 -21.56
C LYS A 116 7.47 -10.63 -22.61
N ILE A 117 6.33 -11.16 -22.19
CA ILE A 117 5.27 -11.62 -23.10
C ILE A 117 4.63 -10.42 -23.79
N GLU A 118 4.29 -9.38 -23.05
CA GLU A 118 3.73 -8.12 -23.56
C GLU A 118 4.71 -7.45 -24.53
N ALA A 119 5.98 -7.29 -24.16
CA ALA A 119 6.98 -6.71 -25.05
C ALA A 119 7.08 -7.48 -26.38
N ARG A 120 6.92 -8.81 -26.35
CA ARG A 120 6.98 -9.67 -27.53
C ARG A 120 5.69 -9.62 -28.37
N LEU A 121 4.53 -9.45 -27.75
CA LEU A 121 3.26 -9.20 -28.44
C LEU A 121 3.23 -7.82 -29.11
N HIS A 122 3.85 -6.82 -28.49
CA HIS A 122 3.88 -5.43 -28.96
C HIS A 122 5.12 -5.08 -29.80
N SER A 123 6.01 -6.04 -30.07
CA SER A 123 7.29 -5.77 -30.78
C SER A 123 7.14 -5.50 -32.28
N GLY A 124 5.92 -5.48 -32.83
CA GLY A 124 5.66 -5.31 -34.27
C GLY A 124 6.17 -6.42 -35.18
N LYS A 125 6.72 -7.52 -34.62
CA LYS A 125 7.23 -8.65 -35.40
C LYS A 125 6.08 -9.54 -35.85
N ARG A 126 6.08 -9.97 -37.12
CA ARG A 126 5.14 -10.99 -37.61
C ARG A 126 5.36 -12.28 -36.82
N MET A 127 4.27 -12.80 -36.28
CA MET A 127 4.22 -14.01 -35.48
C MET A 127 3.11 -14.92 -35.98
N GLN A 128 3.35 -16.24 -36.01
CA GLN A 128 2.31 -17.20 -36.35
C GLN A 128 1.16 -17.13 -35.34
N GLU A 129 -0.06 -17.28 -35.82
CA GLU A 129 -1.30 -17.14 -35.04
C GLU A 129 -1.33 -18.06 -33.81
N ARG A 130 -0.96 -19.34 -33.97
CA ARG A 130 -0.80 -20.28 -32.84
C ARG A 130 0.19 -19.81 -31.76
N THR A 131 1.26 -19.12 -32.17
CA THR A 131 2.25 -18.60 -31.20
C THR A 131 1.69 -17.38 -30.46
N ARG A 132 0.87 -16.56 -31.16
CA ARG A 132 0.16 -15.44 -30.56
C ARG A 132 -0.85 -15.92 -29.52
N GLU A 133 -1.69 -16.87 -29.88
CA GLU A 133 -2.69 -17.47 -28.99
C GLU A 133 -2.03 -18.05 -27.75
N ARG A 134 -0.97 -18.86 -27.90
CA ARG A 134 -0.23 -19.42 -26.77
C ARG A 134 0.32 -18.37 -25.81
N LEU A 135 0.78 -17.22 -26.32
CA LEU A 135 1.31 -16.13 -25.50
C LEU A 135 0.19 -15.38 -24.76
N ILE A 136 -0.98 -15.22 -25.38
CA ILE A 136 -2.17 -14.63 -24.75
C ILE A 136 -2.69 -15.55 -23.65
N ASP A 137 -2.80 -16.85 -23.92
CA ASP A 137 -3.19 -17.87 -22.95
C ASP A 137 -2.28 -17.86 -21.71
N GLU A 138 -0.97 -17.73 -21.95
CA GLU A 138 0.01 -17.66 -20.88
C GLU A 138 -0.10 -16.35 -20.09
N LEU A 139 -0.48 -15.25 -20.73
CA LEU A 139 -0.75 -13.97 -20.06
C LEU A 139 -1.97 -14.08 -19.14
N CYS A 140 -3.08 -14.65 -19.62
CA CYS A 140 -4.28 -14.88 -18.82
C CYS A 140 -3.98 -15.73 -17.58
N ARG A 141 -3.21 -16.83 -17.72
CA ARG A 141 -2.80 -17.65 -16.57
C ARG A 141 -1.99 -16.88 -15.54
N ILE A 142 -1.10 -15.99 -15.99
CA ILE A 142 -0.31 -15.14 -15.09
C ILE A 142 -1.22 -14.17 -14.34
N GLU A 143 -2.21 -13.60 -15.02
CA GLU A 143 -3.21 -12.71 -14.43
C GLU A 143 -4.08 -13.44 -13.40
N ASP A 144 -4.60 -14.63 -13.73
CA ASP A 144 -5.40 -15.46 -12.80
C ASP A 144 -4.66 -15.78 -11.50
N VAL A 145 -3.36 -16.12 -11.60
CA VAL A 145 -2.54 -16.40 -10.41
C VAL A 145 -2.30 -15.14 -9.58
N LYS A 146 -2.09 -13.99 -10.22
CA LYS A 146 -1.94 -12.70 -9.53
C LYS A 146 -3.23 -12.31 -8.83
N ASP A 147 -4.37 -12.51 -9.50
CA ASP A 147 -5.69 -12.20 -8.98
C ASP A 147 -6.04 -13.12 -7.80
N GLY A 148 -5.75 -14.42 -7.87
CA GLY A 148 -5.97 -15.35 -6.76
C GLY A 148 -5.21 -14.93 -5.48
N VAL A 149 -3.94 -14.55 -5.63
CA VAL A 149 -3.13 -14.05 -4.50
C VAL A 149 -3.71 -12.74 -3.94
N LEU A 150 -4.19 -11.85 -4.81
CA LEU A 150 -4.83 -10.60 -4.41
C LEU A 150 -6.16 -10.86 -3.68
N TYR A 151 -7.00 -11.76 -4.18
CA TYR A 151 -8.29 -12.13 -3.58
C TYR A 151 -8.13 -12.76 -2.20
N GLU A 152 -7.18 -13.68 -2.02
CA GLU A 152 -6.89 -14.27 -0.70
C GLU A 152 -6.48 -13.22 0.32
N GLN A 153 -5.65 -12.26 -0.10
CA GLN A 153 -5.22 -11.13 0.74
C GLN A 153 -6.39 -10.21 1.09
N ILE A 154 -7.21 -9.85 0.11
CA ILE A 154 -8.42 -9.01 0.31
C ILE A 154 -9.40 -9.70 1.24
N ALA A 155 -9.71 -10.98 1.02
CA ALA A 155 -10.63 -11.75 1.85
C ALA A 155 -10.14 -11.85 3.31
N ARG A 156 -8.82 -11.94 3.52
CA ARG A 156 -8.22 -11.93 4.86
C ARG A 156 -8.39 -10.57 5.54
N LEU A 157 -8.19 -9.48 4.81
CA LEU A 157 -8.38 -8.12 5.32
C LEU A 157 -9.85 -7.84 5.68
N LEU A 158 -10.80 -8.30 4.85
CA LEU A 158 -12.23 -8.16 5.10
C LEU A 158 -12.67 -8.94 6.35
N ARG A 159 -12.20 -10.18 6.52
CA ARG A 159 -12.46 -10.99 7.74
C ARG A 159 -11.95 -10.32 9.01
N HIS A 160 -10.80 -9.65 8.95
CA HIS A 160 -10.28 -8.90 10.11
C HIS A 160 -11.03 -7.58 10.35
N ALA A 161 -11.54 -6.93 9.31
CA ALA A 161 -12.35 -5.72 9.43
C ALA A 161 -13.74 -5.99 10.03
N GLU A 162 -14.36 -7.13 9.70
CA GLU A 162 -15.63 -7.56 10.29
C GLU A 162 -15.49 -7.96 11.76
N ALA A 163 -14.40 -8.65 12.13
CA ALA A 163 -14.12 -9.03 13.51
C ALA A 163 -13.87 -7.82 14.44
N SER A 164 -13.46 -6.67 13.91
CA SER A 164 -13.23 -5.43 14.67
C SER A 164 -14.46 -4.52 14.78
N LYS A 165 -15.59 -4.83 14.11
CA LYS A 165 -16.84 -4.04 14.19
C LYS A 165 -17.75 -4.42 15.38
N PHE A 166 -17.40 -5.44 16.15
CA PHE A 166 -18.19 -5.95 17.29
C PHE A 166 -17.57 -5.64 18.67
N LEU A 167 -16.74 -4.61 18.77
CA LEU A 167 -16.23 -4.06 20.04
C LEU A 167 -16.41 -2.54 20.09
#